data_AF-A0A848UQG4-F1
#
_entry.id   AF-A0A848UQG4-F1
#
_cell.length_a   1.000
_cell.length_b   1.000
_cell.length_c   1.000
_cell.angle_alpha   90.00
_cell.angle_beta   90.00
_cell.angle_gamma   90.00
#
_symmetry.space_group_name_H-M   'P 1'
#
loop_
_entity.id
_entity.type
_entity.pdbx_description
1 polymer ?
#
loop_
_entity_poly.entity_id
_entity_poly.type
_entity_poly.pdbx_seq_one_letter_code
_entity_poly.pdbx_strand_id
1 'polypeptide(L)' 'MKETNHILTEIAAVTRNIEDNYPELMKYLNETRSTLPEGSNADASLNKADLQNYLDQLNELVSKYKKEH' A
#
# COMPACT_ATOMS: atom_id res chain seq x y z
N MET A 1 -7.54 -6.11 -16.69
CA MET A 1 -7.68 -5.95 -15.22
C MET A 1 -6.53 -6.70 -14.57
N LYS A 2 -5.77 -6.07 -13.66
CA LYS A 2 -4.69 -6.78 -12.91
C LYS A 2 -5.31 -7.79 -11.94
N GLU A 3 -4.74 -8.96 -11.75
CA GLU A 3 -5.25 -9.93 -10.77
C GLU A 3 -5.02 -9.45 -9.33
N THR A 4 -5.83 -9.89 -8.36
CA THR A 4 -5.66 -9.50 -6.94
C THR A 4 -4.24 -9.81 -6.43
N ASN A 5 -3.69 -10.95 -6.85
CA ASN A 5 -2.31 -11.33 -6.54
C ASN A 5 -1.27 -10.36 -7.11
N HIS A 6 -1.54 -9.78 -8.29
CA HIS A 6 -0.65 -8.79 -8.89
C HIS A 6 -0.66 -7.49 -8.08
N ILE A 7 -1.84 -7.04 -7.62
CA ILE A 7 -1.96 -5.83 -6.81
C ILE A 7 -1.23 -6.00 -5.47
N LEU A 8 -1.41 -7.15 -4.81
CA LEU A 8 -0.69 -7.48 -3.58
C LEU A 8 0.83 -7.52 -3.78
N THR A 9 1.30 -8.07 -4.90
CA THR A 9 2.72 -8.09 -5.25
C THR A 9 3.27 -6.68 -5.44
N GLU A 10 2.53 -5.80 -6.11
CA GLU A 10 2.92 -4.40 -6.28
C GLU A 10 2.91 -3.63 -4.96
N ILE A 11 1.92 -3.84 -4.10
CA ILE A 11 1.87 -3.25 -2.76
C ILE A 11 3.12 -3.65 -1.97
N ALA A 12 3.48 -4.93 -1.97
CA ALA A 12 4.67 -5.42 -1.29
C ALA A 12 5.96 -4.83 -1.88
N ALA A 13 6.04 -4.72 -3.21
CA ALA A 13 7.19 -4.14 -3.88
C ALA A 13 7.36 -2.64 -3.57
N VAL A 14 6.27 -1.87 -3.61
CA VAL A 14 6.29 -0.43 -3.29
C VAL A 14 6.60 -0.23 -1.81
N THR A 15 5.99 -1.02 -0.93
CA THR A 15 6.26 -0.99 0.51
C THR A 15 7.73 -1.26 0.80
N ARG A 16 8.32 -2.30 0.20
CA ARG A 16 9.74 -2.61 0.38
C ARG A 16 10.65 -1.52 -0.18
N ASN A 17 10.29 -0.93 -1.32
CA ASN A 17 11.01 0.21 -1.88
C ASN A 17 10.96 1.42 -0.93
N ILE A 18 9.83 1.65 -0.28
CA ILE A 18 9.67 2.67 0.76
C ILE A 18 10.57 2.34 1.97
N GLU A 19 10.59 1.10 2.44
CA GLU A 19 11.44 0.69 3.56
C GLU A 19 12.94 0.89 3.25
N ASP A 20 13.37 0.54 2.04
CA ASP A 20 14.77 0.58 1.64
C ASP A 20 15.26 2.00 1.27
N ASN A 21 14.41 2.83 0.63
CA ASN A 21 14.81 4.12 0.07
C ASN A 21 14.17 5.34 0.75
N TYR A 22 13.03 5.15 1.41
CA TYR A 22 12.23 6.23 2.00
C TYR A 22 11.75 5.87 3.42
N PRO A 23 12.66 5.55 4.36
CA PRO A 23 12.28 5.09 5.70
C PRO A 23 11.39 6.09 6.45
N GLU A 24 11.45 7.38 6.10
CA GLU A 24 10.57 8.43 6.63
C GLU A 24 9.09 8.19 6.28
N LEU A 25 8.81 7.64 5.09
CA LEU A 25 7.47 7.32 4.64
C LEU A 25 6.87 6.11 5.40
N MET A 26 7.68 5.27 6.04
CA MET A 26 7.19 4.15 6.87
C MET A 26 6.28 4.62 8.01
N LYS A 27 6.47 5.84 8.53
CA LYS A 27 5.61 6.40 9.57
C LYS A 27 4.16 6.54 9.08
N TYR A 28 3.97 7.04 7.87
CA TYR A 28 2.65 7.17 7.23
C TYR A 28 2.05 5.81 6.87
N LEU A 29 2.89 4.82 6.51
CA LEU A 29 2.44 3.45 6.21
C LEU A 29 1.83 2.75 7.42
N ASN A 30 2.42 2.88 8.60
CA ASN A 30 1.90 2.29 9.83
C ASN A 30 0.54 2.89 10.21
N GLU A 31 0.39 4.21 10.10
CA GLU A 31 -0.88 4.88 10.37
C GLU A 31 -1.99 4.42 9.40
N THR A 32 -1.64 4.24 8.13
CA THR A 32 -2.60 3.78 7.12
C THR A 32 -2.96 2.29 7.31
N ARG A 33 -2.00 1.43 7.68
CA ARG A 33 -2.26 0.00 7.95
C ARG A 33 -3.22 -0.21 9.11
N SER A 34 -3.21 0.67 10.12
CA SER A 34 -4.19 0.65 11.21
C SER A 34 -5.63 0.90 10.77
N THR A 35 -5.85 1.46 9.57
CA THR A 35 -7.18 1.70 8.99
C THR A 35 -7.63 0.59 8.05
N LEU A 36 -6.72 -0.30 7.64
CA LEU A 36 -7.07 -1.52 6.93
C LEU A 36 -7.52 -2.55 7.97
N PRO A 37 -8.69 -3.20 7.80
CA PRO A 37 -9.12 -4.23 8.73
C PRO A 37 -8.05 -5.33 8.77
N GLU A 38 -7.41 -5.50 9.93
CA GLU A 38 -6.43 -6.55 10.18
C GLU A 38 -7.10 -7.91 10.01
N GLY A 39 -7.06 -8.46 8.79
CA GLY A 39 -6.93 -9.88 8.45
C GLY A 39 -7.74 -10.92 9.25
N SER A 40 -8.83 -10.54 9.90
CA SER A 40 -9.56 -11.38 10.85
C SER A 40 -10.99 -11.56 10.40
N ASN A 41 -11.21 -11.82 9.12
CA ASN A 41 -12.43 -12.43 8.63
C ASN A 41 -12.11 -13.08 7.28
N ALA A 42 -11.96 -14.39 7.29
CA ALA A 42 -11.79 -15.23 6.10
C ALA A 42 -12.99 -15.19 5.11
N ASP A 43 -13.93 -14.27 5.33
CA ASP A 43 -15.16 -14.07 4.55
C ASP A 43 -15.37 -12.62 4.08
N ALA A 44 -14.54 -11.66 4.53
CA ALA A 44 -14.56 -10.32 3.97
C ALA A 44 -13.78 -10.38 2.66
N SER A 45 -14.49 -10.47 1.53
CA SER A 45 -13.90 -10.32 0.21
C SER A 45 -13.08 -9.05 0.18
N LEU A 46 -11.77 -9.15 0.41
CA LEU A 46 -10.82 -8.06 0.32
C LEU A 46 -10.99 -7.49 -1.08
N ASN A 47 -11.75 -6.40 -1.20
CA ASN A 47 -12.21 -5.98 -2.50
C ASN A 47 -10.96 -5.58 -3.26
N LYS A 48 -10.83 -6.15 -4.45
CA LYS A 48 -9.78 -5.77 -5.39
C LYS A 48 -9.70 -4.25 -5.59
N ALA A 49 -10.84 -3.56 -5.51
CA ALA A 49 -10.93 -2.12 -5.51
C ALA A 49 -10.23 -1.46 -4.32
N ASP A 50 -10.41 -1.98 -3.10
CA ASP A 50 -9.75 -1.47 -1.89
C ASP A 50 -8.24 -1.68 -1.95
N LEU A 51 -7.80 -2.84 -2.43
CA LEU A 51 -6.38 -3.13 -2.66
C LEU A 51 -5.77 -2.22 -3.73
N GLN A 52 -6.48 -1.99 -4.83
CA GLN A 52 -6.03 -1.08 -5.89
C GLN A 52 -5.94 0.35 -5.35
N ASN A 53 -6.93 0.80 -4.59
CA ASN A 53 -6.95 2.13 -3.99
C ASN A 53 -5.78 2.29 -3.00
N TYR A 54 -5.49 1.27 -2.19
CA TYR A 54 -4.33 1.28 -1.31
C TYR A 54 -3.01 1.38 -2.10
N LEU A 55 -2.85 0.60 -3.17
CA LEU A 55 -1.67 0.69 -4.04
C LEU A 55 -1.53 2.09 -4.67
N ASP A 56 -2.63 2.70 -5.09
CA ASP A 56 -2.62 4.04 -5.69
C ASP A 56 -2.22 5.10 -4.65
N GLN A 57 -2.72 4.99 -3.41
CA GLN A 57 -2.30 5.86 -2.30
C GLN A 57 -0.81 5.72 -1.98
N LEU A 58 -0.27 4.49 -1.96
CA LEU A 58 1.16 4.25 -1.75
C LEU A 58 2.02 4.89 -2.84
N ASN A 59 1.62 4.73 -4.10
CA ASN A 59 2.32 5.35 -5.23
C ASN A 59 2.23 6.87 -5.19
N GLU A 60 1.07 7.43 -4.80
CA GLU A 60 0.90 8.87 -4.66
C GLU A 60 1.80 9.43 -3.54
N LEU A 61 1.89 8.74 -2.40
CA LEU A 61 2.75 9.12 -1.28
C LEU A 61 4.23 9.19 -1.73
N VAL A 62 4.71 8.15 -2.40
CA VAL A 62 6.08 8.11 -2.94
C VAL A 62 6.30 9.20 -3.99
N SER A 63 5.31 9.41 -4.86
CA SER A 63 5.38 10.43 -5.93
C SER A 63 5.42 11.85 -5.37
N LYS A 64 4.61 12.15 -4.35
CA LYS A 64 4.61 13.43 -3.64
C LYS A 64 5.96 13.66 -2.97
N TYR A 65 6.45 12.67 -2.23
CA TYR A 65 7.75 12.77 -1.57
C TYR A 65 8.89 13.03 -2.57
N LYS A 66 8.92 12.30 -3.70
CA LYS A 66 9.88 12.51 -4.81
C LYS A 66 9.76 13.85 -5.54
N LYS A 67 8.65 14.57 -5.37
CA LYS A 67 8.45 15.91 -5.95
C LYS A 67 8.87 17.00 -4.98
N GLU A 68 8.71 16.77 -3.68
CA GLU A 68 9.09 17.71 -2.63
C GLU A 68 10.57 17.60 -2.24
N HIS A 69 11.21 16.46 -2.52
CA HIS A 69 12.64 16.19 -2.31
C HIS A 69 13.36 15.87 -3.62
#